data_AF-N1RDR1-F1
#
_entry.id   AF-N1RDR1-F1
#
_cell.length_a   1.000
_cell.length_b   1.000
_cell.length_c   1.000
_cell.angle_alpha   90.00
_cell.angle_beta   90.00
_cell.angle_gamma   90.00
#
_symmetry.space_group_name_H-M   'P 1'
#
loop_
_entity.id
_entity.type
_entity.pdbx_description
1 polymer ?
#
loop_
_entity_poly.entity_id
_entity_poly.type
_entity_poly.pdbx_seq_one_letter_code
_entity_poly.pdbx_strand_id
1 'polypeptide(L)'
;MAGGNPKHFNLQDDPFELFLLGEGEKKIEEKVFSGMSNTSDFVLMKEDHTLGNLLSEHLKMHPNVYMAGYKIAHPNVPELFIRVQTDGTITPRDVFTSVCEKLIKQLEMLHQEFTREWELRRITNTGEQGNMQNGH
;
A
#
# COMPACT_ATOMS: atom_id res chain seq x y z
N MET A 1 -2.62 -9.95 33.15
CA MET A 1 -1.88 -10.37 31.95
C MET A 1 -2.82 -11.20 31.09
N ALA A 2 -3.54 -10.58 30.16
CA ALA A 2 -4.38 -11.28 29.21
C ALA A 2 -3.61 -11.30 27.88
N GLY A 3 -2.86 -12.38 27.64
CA GLY A 3 -2.32 -12.65 26.31
C GLY A 3 -3.47 -13.00 25.39
N GLY A 4 -3.91 -12.04 24.58
CA GLY A 4 -4.88 -12.28 23.53
C GLY A 4 -4.31 -13.30 22.56
N ASN A 5 -5.01 -14.43 22.43
CA ASN A 5 -4.70 -15.46 21.45
C ASN A 5 -4.88 -14.85 20.05
N PRO A 6 -3.88 -14.85 19.14
CA PRO A 6 -4.10 -14.42 17.78
C PRO A 6 -5.09 -15.40 17.15
N LYS A 7 -6.29 -14.92 16.80
CA LYS A 7 -7.35 -15.74 16.22
C LYS A 7 -6.82 -16.36 14.92
N HIS A 8 -6.76 -17.69 14.89
CA HIS A 8 -6.49 -18.43 13.65
C HIS A 8 -7.71 -18.33 12.75
N PHE A 9 -7.54 -17.73 11.57
CA PHE A 9 -8.59 -17.67 10.55
C PHE A 9 -8.76 -19.05 9.91
N ASN A 10 -9.99 -19.56 9.97
CA ASN A 10 -10.44 -20.78 9.32
C ASN A 10 -11.14 -20.44 8.01
N LEU A 11 -11.12 -21.36 7.05
CA LEU A 11 -11.81 -21.23 5.75
C LEU A 11 -13.35 -21.06 5.87
N GLN A 12 -13.89 -21.17 7.08
CA GLN A 12 -15.30 -21.01 7.43
C GLN A 12 -15.64 -19.60 7.96
N ASP A 13 -14.63 -18.76 8.19
CA ASP A 13 -14.81 -17.40 8.66
C ASP A 13 -15.29 -16.51 7.50
N ASP A 14 -15.96 -15.41 7.83
CA ASP A 14 -16.55 -14.52 6.84
C ASP A 14 -15.45 -13.92 5.91
N PRO A 15 -15.53 -14.07 4.58
CA PRO A 15 -14.58 -13.48 3.63
C PRO A 15 -14.35 -11.98 3.83
N PHE A 16 -15.33 -11.25 4.39
CA PHE A 16 -15.23 -9.83 4.67
C PHE A 16 -14.20 -9.50 5.75
N GLU A 17 -13.86 -10.43 6.65
CA GLU A 17 -12.85 -10.22 7.69
C GLU A 17 -11.43 -10.03 7.14
N LEU A 18 -11.18 -10.33 5.86
CA LEU A 18 -9.88 -10.13 5.23
C LEU A 18 -9.56 -8.65 4.98
N PHE A 19 -10.59 -7.81 4.81
CA PHE A 19 -10.43 -6.40 4.45
C PHE A 19 -11.25 -5.43 5.31
N LEU A 20 -12.27 -5.90 6.04
CA LEU A 20 -13.01 -5.10 7.02
C LEU A 20 -12.36 -5.19 8.40
N LEU A 21 -12.21 -4.03 9.04
CA LEU A 21 -11.74 -3.94 10.42
C LEU A 21 -12.84 -4.39 11.38
N GLY A 22 -12.44 -5.11 12.43
CA GLY A 22 -13.32 -5.41 13.56
C GLY A 22 -13.62 -4.18 14.41
N GLU A 23 -14.59 -4.32 15.33
CA GLU A 23 -14.94 -3.26 16.26
C GLU A 23 -13.74 -2.87 17.15
N GLY A 24 -13.32 -1.61 17.08
CA GLY A 24 -12.19 -1.08 17.86
C GLY A 24 -10.80 -1.36 17.28
N GLU A 25 -10.68 -2.06 16.14
CA GLU A 25 -9.41 -2.29 15.47
C GLU A 25 -8.90 -1.01 14.77
N LYS A 26 -7.62 -0.69 14.98
CA LYS A 26 -6.96 0.41 14.26
C LYS A 26 -6.39 -0.12 12.96
N LYS A 27 -6.56 0.63 11.87
CA LYS A 27 -5.97 0.27 10.56
C LYS A 27 -4.45 0.20 10.61
N ILE A 28 -3.82 1.16 11.31
CA ILE A 28 -2.37 1.29 11.38
C ILE A 28 -1.95 1.55 12.84
N GLU A 29 -0.93 0.84 13.29
CA GLU A 29 -0.26 1.07 14.57
C GLU A 29 1.25 1.21 14.34
N GLU A 30 1.88 2.23 14.91
CA GLU A 30 3.34 2.36 14.93
C GLU A 30 3.89 1.86 16.27
N LYS A 31 4.93 1.03 16.21
CA LYS A 31 5.69 0.55 17.36
C LYS A 31 7.16 0.90 17.18
N VAL A 32 7.70 1.75 18.05
CA VAL A 32 9.13 2.06 18.04
C VAL A 32 9.91 0.78 18.33
N PHE A 33 10.85 0.42 17.46
CA PHE A 33 11.65 -0.79 17.61
C PHE A 33 12.89 -0.50 18.45
N SER A 34 12.88 -0.92 19.72
CA SER A 34 13.96 -0.64 20.68
C SER A 34 15.30 -1.33 20.37
N GLY A 35 15.30 -2.34 19.49
CA GLY A 35 16.51 -3.08 19.14
C GLY A 35 17.48 -2.34 18.20
N MET A 36 17.04 -1.24 17.58
CA MET A 36 17.85 -0.43 16.66
C MET A 36 17.47 1.06 16.77
N SER A 37 18.43 1.96 16.64
CA SER A 37 18.16 3.41 16.64
C SER A 37 17.36 3.82 15.40
N ASN A 38 16.46 4.79 15.59
CA ASN A 38 15.67 5.44 14.53
C ASN A 38 14.87 4.44 13.69
N THR A 39 14.34 3.40 14.33
CA THR A 39 13.60 2.31 13.68
C THR A 39 12.20 2.20 14.26
N SER A 40 11.20 2.01 13.39
CA SER A 40 9.82 1.72 13.80
C SER A 40 9.18 0.65 12.93
N ASP A 41 8.30 -0.13 13.55
CA ASP A 41 7.45 -1.13 12.93
C ASP A 41 6.05 -0.56 12.78
N PHE A 42 5.56 -0.52 11.55
CA PHE A 42 4.18 -0.18 11.22
C PHE A 42 3.42 -1.48 11.00
N VAL A 43 2.35 -1.68 11.78
CA VAL A 43 1.45 -2.82 11.65
C VAL A 43 0.18 -2.35 10.98
N LEU A 44 -0.08 -2.85 9.78
CA LEU A 44 -1.25 -2.53 8.97
C LEU A 44 -2.22 -3.72 9.04
N MET A 45 -3.39 -3.48 9.62
CA MET A 45 -4.45 -4.47 9.75
C MET A 45 -5.21 -4.59 8.44
N LYS A 46 -5.60 -5.81 8.08
CA LYS A 46 -6.43 -6.11 6.91
C LYS A 46 -5.77 -5.65 5.60
N GLU A 47 -4.46 -5.87 5.50
CA GLU A 47 -3.62 -5.53 4.35
C GLU A 47 -2.67 -6.69 4.03
N ASP A 48 -2.22 -6.76 2.78
CA ASP A 48 -1.43 -7.86 2.27
C ASP A 48 -0.19 -7.43 1.48
N HIS A 49 0.33 -8.33 0.64
CA HIS A 49 1.50 -8.09 -0.20
C HIS A 49 1.34 -6.90 -1.15
N THR A 50 0.11 -6.50 -1.49
CA THR A 50 -0.16 -5.38 -2.40
C THR A 50 0.42 -4.09 -1.84
N LEU A 51 -0.04 -3.66 -0.66
CA LEU A 51 0.52 -2.48 0.01
C LEU A 51 1.92 -2.76 0.56
N GLY A 52 2.18 -3.97 1.06
CA GLY A 52 3.47 -4.33 1.62
C GLY A 52 4.62 -4.12 0.65
N ASN A 53 4.50 -4.70 -0.55
CA ASN A 53 5.50 -4.57 -1.58
C ASN A 53 5.58 -3.13 -2.12
N LEU A 54 4.43 -2.51 -2.40
CA LEU A 54 4.38 -1.15 -2.93
C LEU A 54 5.11 -0.16 -2.01
N LEU A 55 4.74 -0.14 -0.73
CA LEU A 55 5.32 0.79 0.24
C LEU A 55 6.80 0.47 0.49
N SER A 56 7.16 -0.80 0.68
CA SER A 56 8.55 -1.16 1.00
C SER A 56 9.53 -0.78 -0.10
N GLU A 57 9.18 -0.99 -1.37
CA GLU A 57 10.04 -0.59 -2.47
C GLU A 57 10.19 0.94 -2.56
N HIS A 58 9.12 1.69 -2.30
CA HIS A 58 9.19 3.16 -2.32
C HIS A 58 9.91 3.75 -1.11
N LEU A 59 9.79 3.11 0.06
CA LEU A 59 10.53 3.48 1.27
C LEU A 59 12.04 3.30 1.07
N LYS A 60 12.48 2.20 0.44
CA LYS A 60 13.90 1.95 0.12
C LYS A 60 14.50 3.03 -0.79
N MET A 61 13.69 3.68 -1.62
CA MET A 61 14.15 4.76 -2.50
C MET A 61 14.28 6.11 -1.79
N HIS A 62 13.80 6.25 -0.56
CA HIS A 62 13.88 7.52 0.17
C HIS A 62 15.33 7.76 0.65
N PRO A 63 15.93 8.94 0.43
CA PRO A 63 17.36 9.17 0.68
C PRO A 63 17.78 9.00 2.16
N ASN A 64 16.86 9.26 3.08
CA ASN A 64 17.11 9.17 4.53
C ASN A 64 16.76 7.79 5.13
N VAL A 65 16.50 6.77 4.28
CA VAL A 65 16.19 5.41 4.71
C VAL A 65 17.41 4.51 4.54
N TYR A 66 17.83 3.86 5.63
CA TYR A 66 18.87 2.84 5.57
C TYR A 66 18.30 1.46 5.26
N MET A 67 17.14 1.15 5.82
CA MET A 67 16.49 -0.14 5.64
C MET A 67 14.98 0.04 5.66
N ALA A 68 14.32 -0.59 4.70
CA ALA A 68 12.88 -0.82 4.75
C ALA A 68 12.56 -2.22 4.23
N GLY A 69 11.54 -2.85 4.80
CA GLY A 69 11.06 -4.15 4.35
C GLY A 69 9.78 -4.54 5.04
N TYR A 70 9.06 -5.49 4.44
CA TYR A 70 7.82 -5.99 4.99
C TYR A 70 7.81 -7.50 5.17
N LYS A 71 6.90 -7.98 6.02
CA LYS A 71 6.54 -9.39 6.13
C LYS A 71 5.07 -9.53 6.47
N ILE A 72 4.50 -10.66 6.07
CA ILE A 72 3.23 -11.17 6.59
C ILE A 72 3.59 -12.25 7.61
N ALA A 73 3.14 -12.08 8.86
CA ALA A 73 3.52 -13.00 9.94
C ALA A 73 2.91 -14.39 9.76
N HIS A 74 1.68 -14.47 9.23
CA HIS A 74 0.97 -15.71 8.98
C HIS A 74 0.00 -15.54 7.79
N PRO A 75 -0.08 -16.49 6.83
CA PRO A 75 -0.93 -16.33 5.63
C PRO A 75 -2.41 -16.11 5.93
N ASN A 76 -2.92 -16.73 7.00
CA ASN A 76 -4.32 -16.64 7.39
C ASN A 76 -4.63 -15.43 8.28
N VAL A 77 -3.64 -14.63 8.67
CA VAL A 77 -3.89 -13.43 9.48
C VAL A 77 -3.52 -12.24 8.62
N PRO A 78 -4.48 -11.40 8.20
CA PRO A 78 -4.22 -10.28 7.29
C PRO A 78 -3.56 -9.12 8.06
N GLU A 79 -2.34 -9.35 8.53
CA GLU A 79 -1.51 -8.41 9.26
C GLU A 79 -0.19 -8.21 8.52
N LEU A 80 -0.01 -7.01 8.01
CA LEU A 80 1.17 -6.57 7.29
C LEU A 80 2.09 -5.80 8.24
N PHE A 81 3.34 -6.25 8.36
CA PHE A 81 4.37 -5.57 9.15
C PHE A 81 5.35 -4.89 8.21
N ILE A 82 5.55 -3.58 8.35
CA ILE A 82 6.56 -2.81 7.62
C ILE A 82 7.54 -2.24 8.63
N ARG A 83 8.82 -2.60 8.51
CA ARG A 83 9.90 -2.02 9.31
C ARG A 83 10.60 -0.94 8.51
N VAL A 84 10.82 0.22 9.12
CA VAL A 84 11.58 1.32 8.54
C VAL A 84 12.64 1.79 9.51
N GLN A 85 13.88 1.86 9.05
CA GLN A 85 15.01 2.46 9.74
C GLN A 85 15.52 3.66 8.95
N THR A 86 15.65 4.78 9.65
CA THR A 86 16.12 6.05 9.10
C THR A 86 17.51 6.40 9.62
N ASP A 87 18.16 7.37 8.98
CA ASP A 87 19.42 7.94 9.45
C ASP A 87 19.30 8.82 10.71
N GLY A 88 18.08 9.12 11.15
CA GLY A 88 17.77 9.97 12.29
C GLY A 88 17.62 11.46 11.97
N THR A 89 17.84 11.87 10.71
CA THR A 89 17.54 13.25 10.27
C THR A 89 16.05 13.52 10.17
N ILE A 90 15.27 12.48 9.87
CA ILE A 90 13.82 12.47 9.77
C ILE A 90 13.29 11.22 10.48
N THR A 91 12.12 11.30 11.10
CA THR A 91 11.56 10.14 11.82
C THR A 91 11.06 9.07 10.83
N PRO A 92 11.03 7.78 11.22
CA PRO A 92 10.41 6.73 10.42
C PRO A 92 8.97 7.05 10.02
N ARG A 93 8.20 7.65 10.94
CA ARG A 93 6.83 8.10 10.69
C ARG A 93 6.76 9.14 9.58
N ASP A 94 7.59 10.17 9.64
CA ASP A 94 7.56 11.26 8.64
C ASP A 94 7.98 10.75 7.25
N VAL A 95 8.97 9.86 7.19
CA VAL A 95 9.34 9.16 5.95
C VAL A 95 8.18 8.32 5.42
N PHE A 96 7.51 7.57 6.30
CA PHE A 96 6.39 6.73 5.91
C PHE A 96 5.25 7.56 5.32
N THR A 97 4.88 8.66 5.98
CA THR A 97 3.85 9.59 5.50
C THR A 97 4.25 10.26 4.18
N SER A 98 5.50 10.74 4.06
CA SER A 98 5.96 11.42 2.84
C SER A 98 5.96 10.49 1.62
N VAL A 99 6.32 9.22 1.81
CA VAL A 99 6.26 8.20 0.76
C VAL A 99 4.82 7.89 0.36
N CYS A 100 3.89 7.78 1.31
CA CYS A 100 2.46 7.61 1.00
C CYS A 100 1.92 8.79 0.17
N GLU A 101 2.21 10.03 0.55
CA GLU A 101 1.79 11.22 -0.19
C GLU A 101 2.38 11.26 -1.61
N LYS A 102 3.65 10.88 -1.75
CA LYS A 102 4.31 10.78 -3.06
C LYS A 102 3.63 9.73 -3.94
N LEU A 103 3.31 8.57 -3.38
CA LEU A 103 2.63 7.48 -4.09
C LEU A 103 1.24 7.89 -4.57
N ILE A 104 0.46 8.56 -3.72
CA ILE A 104 -0.87 9.08 -4.10
C ILE A 104 -0.74 10.01 -5.32
N LYS A 105 0.20 10.96 -5.28
CA LYS A 105 0.45 11.87 -6.42
C LYS A 105 0.88 11.12 -7.67
N GLN A 106 1.75 10.11 -7.56
CA GLN A 106 2.18 9.30 -8.70
C GLN A 106 1.03 8.52 -9.34
N LEU A 107 0.16 7.94 -8.53
CA LEU A 107 -1.02 7.21 -9.02
C LEU A 107 -2.06 8.16 -9.64
N GLU A 108 -2.22 9.36 -9.09
CA GLU A 108 -3.09 10.38 -9.66
C GLU A 108 -2.59 10.84 -11.03
N MET A 109 -1.29 11.10 -11.18
CA MET A 109 -0.68 11.43 -12.48
C MET A 109 -0.87 10.29 -13.48
N LEU A 110 -0.61 9.04 -13.08
CA LEU A 110 -0.85 7.87 -13.93
C LEU A 110 -2.31 7.77 -14.38
N HIS A 111 -3.26 7.99 -13.47
CA HIS A 111 -4.69 7.96 -13.78
C HIS A 111 -5.07 9.04 -14.81
N GLN A 112 -4.57 10.26 -14.65
CA GLN A 112 -4.83 11.37 -15.57
C GLN A 112 -4.24 11.10 -16.96
N GLU A 113 -2.98 10.68 -17.03
CA GLU A 113 -2.30 10.36 -18.29
C GLU A 113 -2.97 9.20 -19.01
N PHE A 114 -3.32 8.14 -18.28
CA PHE A 114 -4.03 7.00 -18.83
C PHE A 114 -5.40 7.39 -19.38
N THR A 115 -6.19 8.16 -18.62
CA THR A 115 -7.53 8.60 -19.04
C THR A 115 -7.45 9.48 -20.28
N ARG A 116 -6.51 10.44 -20.32
CA ARG A 116 -6.27 11.31 -21.48
C ARG A 116 -5.96 10.50 -22.73
N GLU A 117 -5.01 9.58 -22.66
CA GLU A 117 -4.63 8.74 -23.81
C GLU A 117 -5.76 7.81 -24.25
N TRP A 118 -6.52 7.27 -23.30
CA TRP A 118 -7.66 6.41 -23.59
C TRP A 118 -8.77 7.18 -24.33
N GLU A 119 -9.10 8.40 -23.90
CA GLU A 119 -10.09 9.25 -24.55
C GLU A 119 -9.67 9.65 -25.97
N LEU A 120 -8.41 10.02 -26.16
CA LEU A 120 -7.86 10.36 -27.48
C LEU A 120 -8.00 9.18 -28.46
N ARG A 121 -7.63 7.97 -28.04
CA ARG A 121 -7.75 6.75 -28.88
C ARG A 121 -9.19 6.38 -29.18
N ARG A 122 -10.12 6.63 -28.25
CA ARG A 122 -11.55 6.38 -28.48
C ARG A 122 -12.07 7.28 -29.61
N ILE A 123 -11.70 8.57 -29.61
CA ILE A 123 -12.14 9.54 -30.62
C ILE A 123 -11.58 9.17 -32.00
N THR A 124 -10.29 8.82 -32.11
CA THR A 124 -9.68 8.43 -33.38
C THR A 124 -10.34 7.19 -33.97
N ASN A 125 -10.62 6.17 -33.16
CA ASN A 125 -11.23 4.93 -33.62
C ASN A 125 -12.68 5.11 -34.09
N THR A 126 -13.45 6.02 -33.47
CA THR A 126 -14.81 6.36 -33.94
C THR A 126 -14.77 7.15 -35.25
N GLY A 127 -13.79 8.05 -35.41
CA GLY A 127 -13.60 8.81 -36.64
C GLY A 127 -13.24 7.95 -37.85
N GLU A 128 -12.43 6.91 -37.66
CA GLU A 128 -12.07 5.96 -38.74
C GLU A 128 -13.26 5.11 -39.21
N GLN A 129 -14.13 4.67 -38.31
CA GLN A 129 -15.34 3.91 -38.68
C GLN A 129 -16.37 4.76 -39.43
N GLY A 130 -16.51 6.05 -39.09
CA GLY A 130 -17.39 6.97 -39.81
C GLY A 130 -16.92 7.26 -41.23
N ASN A 131 -15.60 7.27 -41.48
CA ASN A 131 -15.04 7.55 -42.80
C ASN A 131 -15.08 6.34 -43.75
N MET A 132 -15.14 5.11 -43.22
CA MET A 132 -15.33 3.89 -44.02
C MET A 132 -16.78 3.70 -44.49
N GLN A 133 -17.76 4.34 -43.83
CA GLN A 133 -19.18 4.16 -44.14
C GLN A 133 -19.73 5.15 -45.18
N ASN A 134 -19.01 6.26 -45.44
CA ASN A 134 -19.36 7.28 -46.45
C ASN A 134 -18.61 7.11 -47.79
N GLY A 135 -17.92 5.99 -48.00
CA GLY A 135 -17.09 5.72 -49.18
C GLY A 135 -17.73 4.85 -50.28
N HIS A 136 -19.06 4.67 -50.29
CA HIS A 136 -19.80 3.94 -51.32
C HIS A 136 -20.86 4.81 -52.00
#